data_AF-A0AAP8FZP3-F1
#
_entry.id   AF-A0AAP8FZP3-F1
#
_cell.length_a   1.000
_cell.length_b   1.000
_cell.length_c   1.000
_cell.angle_alpha   90.00
_cell.angle_beta   90.00
_cell.angle_gamma   90.00
#
_symmetry.space_group_name_H-M   'P 1'
#
loop_
_entity.id
_entity.type
_entity.pdbx_description
1 polymer ?
#
loop_
_entity_poly.entity_id
_entity_poly.type
_entity_poly.pdbx_seq_one_letter_code
_entity_poly.pdbx_strand_id
1 'polypeptide(L)'
;MINTIKSWIEQIKSSSITKPFIATKNWLHENVIKRKLIIFGLLFTTWLSLLLGAIYSPQRQTYSDEQLKTKQSFSNGTGEIKLTSQTYSAKTGVIVLQFETKDATSSVDRGIDTKRLKWQLYAQHKTADTVMEVVPIIDNKISVIIRNVPEDFGAYAIDITNKTVATSSIDVDIDDSSDDDDTTSTSHSQSSDDEDDNVVQFMITTQNSQLKKETIKAVSREEFTLSEIKKEETFQNNQIKKLNKSIAQLKASIEDDESRKASLSTESQYLTGDDLEANQKDIASIDSNIETKNRSIETANNNIEKLEETLTALAKKKAAVKDGTFVFSNPIETIEMD
;
A
#
# COMPACT_ATOMS: atom_id res chain seq x y z
N MET A 1 32.76 -68.34 -3.22
CA MET A 1 32.15 -67.10 -2.68
C MET A 1 33.14 -66.18 -1.98
N ILE A 2 34.02 -66.66 -1.09
CA ILE A 2 35.01 -65.79 -0.41
C ILE A 2 36.03 -65.17 -1.38
N ASN A 3 36.49 -65.94 -2.37
CA ASN A 3 37.48 -65.47 -3.34
C ASN A 3 36.92 -64.43 -4.34
N THR A 4 35.63 -64.53 -4.69
CA THR A 4 34.96 -63.57 -5.57
C THR A 4 34.73 -62.22 -4.88
N ILE A 5 34.44 -62.23 -3.57
CA ILE A 5 34.32 -61.00 -2.76
C ILE A 5 35.68 -60.31 -2.61
N LYS A 6 36.77 -61.08 -2.38
CA LYS A 6 38.13 -60.53 -2.35
C LYS A 6 38.53 -59.87 -3.67
N SER A 7 38.25 -60.53 -4.79
CA SER A 7 38.51 -60.00 -6.14
C SER A 7 37.76 -58.70 -6.41
N TRP A 8 36.49 -58.60 -5.99
CA TRP A 8 35.70 -57.38 -6.11
C TRP A 8 36.25 -56.23 -5.25
N ILE A 9 36.71 -56.52 -4.03
CA ILE A 9 37.33 -55.52 -3.14
C ILE A 9 38.66 -55.03 -3.73
N GLU A 10 39.44 -55.91 -4.38
CA GLU A 10 40.68 -55.53 -5.07
C GLU A 10 40.42 -54.71 -6.34
N GLN A 11 39.35 -55.01 -7.09
CA GLN A 11 38.92 -54.19 -8.23
C GLN A 11 38.45 -52.79 -7.79
N ILE A 12 37.69 -52.70 -6.69
CA ILE A 12 37.26 -51.42 -6.15
C ILE A 12 38.45 -50.61 -5.62
N LYS A 13 39.46 -51.24 -5.00
CA LYS A 13 40.69 -50.57 -4.55
C LYS A 13 41.62 -50.11 -5.68
N SER A 14 41.58 -50.78 -6.85
CA SER A 14 42.46 -50.49 -7.99
C SER A 14 41.84 -49.50 -9.00
N SER A 15 40.56 -49.17 -8.85
CA SER A 15 39.86 -48.18 -9.66
C SER A 15 40.47 -46.77 -9.53
N SER A 16 40.57 -46.06 -10.65
CA SER A 16 41.11 -44.69 -10.72
C SER A 16 40.34 -43.70 -9.83
N ILE A 17 39.06 -44.00 -9.57
CA ILE A 17 38.14 -43.15 -8.81
C ILE A 17 38.37 -43.27 -7.29
N THR A 18 38.82 -44.43 -6.80
CA THR A 18 38.98 -44.69 -5.35
C THR A 18 40.40 -44.45 -4.84
N LYS A 19 41.40 -44.48 -5.72
CA LYS A 19 42.80 -44.11 -5.41
C LYS A 19 42.95 -42.75 -4.70
N PRO A 20 42.31 -41.65 -5.15
CA PRO A 20 42.40 -40.37 -4.43
C PRO A 20 41.79 -40.46 -3.03
N PHE A 21 40.65 -41.14 -2.85
CA PHE A 21 40.02 -41.31 -1.53
C PHE A 21 40.86 -42.14 -0.55
N ILE A 22 41.51 -43.20 -1.03
CA ILE A 22 42.40 -44.04 -0.21
C ILE A 22 43.66 -43.26 0.17
N ALA A 23 44.24 -42.50 -0.76
CA ALA A 23 45.39 -41.64 -0.51
C ALA A 23 45.07 -40.54 0.51
N THR A 24 43.92 -39.86 0.37
CA THR A 24 43.45 -38.87 1.34
C THR A 24 43.18 -39.50 2.70
N LYS A 25 42.58 -40.69 2.76
CA LYS A 25 42.34 -41.42 4.01
C LYS A 25 43.63 -41.79 4.72
N ASN A 26 44.62 -42.32 4.01
CA ASN A 26 45.91 -42.69 4.59
C ASN A 26 46.68 -41.45 5.07
N TRP A 27 46.70 -40.38 4.26
CA TRP A 27 47.32 -39.11 4.64
C TRP A 27 46.68 -38.49 5.89
N LEU A 28 45.35 -38.57 6.01
CA LEU A 28 44.60 -38.12 7.18
C LEU A 28 44.81 -39.02 8.40
N HIS A 29 45.10 -40.31 8.19
CA HIS A 29 45.43 -41.25 9.26
C HIS A 29 46.81 -40.94 9.86
N GLU A 30 47.81 -40.71 9.00
CA GLU A 30 49.19 -40.38 9.37
C GLU A 30 49.32 -39.00 10.04
N ASN A 31 48.56 -38.01 9.59
CA ASN A 31 48.64 -36.64 10.10
C ASN A 31 47.55 -36.36 11.16
N VAL A 32 47.73 -36.88 12.38
CA VAL A 32 46.75 -36.80 13.47
C VAL A 32 46.31 -35.37 13.80
N ILE A 33 47.23 -34.40 13.80
CA ILE A 33 46.93 -32.99 14.09
C ILE A 33 46.09 -32.36 12.97
N LYS A 34 46.48 -32.58 11.70
CA LYS A 34 45.76 -32.04 10.54
C LYS A 34 44.37 -32.65 10.40
N ARG A 35 44.20 -33.93 10.74
CA ARG A 35 42.88 -34.57 10.82
C ARG A 35 41.95 -33.86 11.80
N LYS A 36 42.42 -33.62 13.03
CA LYS A 36 41.64 -32.89 14.04
C LYS A 36 41.31 -31.47 13.57
N LEU A 37 42.26 -30.79 12.93
CA LEU A 37 42.07 -29.44 12.39
C LEU A 37 41.02 -29.41 11.27
N ILE A 38 41.06 -30.38 10.33
CA ILE A 38 40.08 -30.48 9.24
C ILE A 38 38.67 -30.80 9.79
N ILE A 39 38.56 -31.75 10.72
CA ILE A 39 37.27 -32.08 11.35
C ILE A 39 36.72 -30.87 12.12
N PHE A 40 37.56 -30.18 12.88
CA PHE A 40 37.18 -28.96 13.58
C PHE A 40 36.78 -27.84 12.62
N GLY A 41 37.53 -27.64 11.53
CA GLY A 41 37.21 -26.66 10.50
C GLY A 41 35.86 -26.95 9.83
N LEU A 42 35.57 -28.22 9.53
CA LEU A 42 34.32 -28.63 8.91
C LEU A 42 33.12 -28.48 9.88
N LEU A 43 33.34 -28.75 11.16
CA LEU A 43 32.35 -28.51 12.21
C LEU A 43 32.11 -27.01 12.44
N PHE A 44 33.18 -26.21 12.38
CA PHE A 44 33.10 -24.76 12.51
C PHE A 44 32.39 -24.11 11.32
N THR A 45 32.64 -24.57 10.08
CA THR A 45 31.93 -24.05 8.91
C THR A 45 30.46 -24.42 8.90
N THR A 46 30.10 -25.64 9.34
CA THR A 46 28.69 -26.02 9.52
C THR A 46 28.03 -25.19 10.60
N TRP A 47 28.70 -24.95 11.74
CA TRP A 47 28.17 -24.10 12.81
C TRP A 47 27.99 -22.64 12.36
N LEU A 48 28.95 -22.09 11.62
CA LEU A 48 28.87 -20.75 11.05
C LEU A 48 27.75 -20.63 10.01
N SER A 49 27.55 -21.67 9.18
CA SER A 49 26.46 -21.76 8.22
C SER A 49 25.08 -21.79 8.91
N LEU A 50 24.95 -22.54 10.01
CA LEU A 50 23.73 -22.56 10.84
C LEU A 50 23.46 -21.19 11.48
N LEU A 51 24.50 -20.51 11.97
CA LEU A 51 24.37 -19.20 12.61
C LEU A 51 23.98 -18.12 11.58
N LEU A 52 24.61 -18.13 10.41
CA LEU A 52 24.21 -17.29 9.28
C LEU A 52 22.78 -17.63 8.85
N GLY A 53 22.44 -18.91 8.76
CA GLY A 53 21.09 -19.39 8.46
C GLY A 53 20.05 -18.87 9.45
N ALA A 54 20.37 -18.79 10.74
CA ALA A 54 19.50 -18.23 11.77
C ALA A 54 19.35 -16.70 11.66
N ILE A 55 20.43 -15.98 11.33
CA ILE A 55 20.40 -14.52 11.14
C ILE A 55 19.60 -14.14 9.89
N TYR A 56 19.75 -14.90 8.80
CA TYR A 56 19.08 -14.63 7.52
C TYR A 56 17.74 -15.38 7.37
N SER A 57 17.36 -16.20 8.34
CA SER A 57 16.06 -16.86 8.32
C SER A 57 14.96 -15.80 8.37
N PRO A 58 13.95 -15.88 7.49
CA PRO A 58 12.78 -15.02 7.60
C PRO A 58 12.18 -15.15 9.01
N GLN A 59 11.91 -14.02 9.66
CA GLN A 59 11.20 -14.05 10.93
C GLN A 59 9.87 -14.78 10.74
N ARG A 60 9.53 -15.68 11.66
CA ARG A 60 8.24 -16.39 11.62
C ARG A 60 7.13 -15.34 11.63
N GLN A 61 6.39 -15.23 10.53
CA GLN A 61 5.16 -14.43 10.50
C GLN A 61 4.07 -15.23 11.20
N THR A 62 3.63 -14.73 12.35
CA THR A 62 2.52 -15.33 13.11
C THR A 62 1.14 -14.97 12.55
N TYR A 63 1.07 -13.94 11.71
CA TYR A 63 -0.15 -13.46 11.05
C TYR A 63 -0.14 -13.81 9.57
N SER A 64 -1.29 -14.23 9.05
CA SER A 64 -1.48 -14.50 7.63
C SER A 64 -1.49 -13.20 6.80
N ASP A 65 -1.18 -13.31 5.51
CA ASP A 65 -1.29 -12.19 4.57
C ASP A 65 -2.71 -11.61 4.52
N GLU A 66 -3.73 -12.42 4.83
CA GLU A 66 -5.12 -11.97 4.91
C GLU A 66 -5.38 -11.06 6.11
N GLN A 67 -4.79 -11.39 7.26
CA GLN A 67 -4.88 -10.56 8.48
C GLN A 67 -4.07 -9.26 8.35
N LEU A 68 -3.07 -9.23 7.46
CA LEU A 68 -2.27 -8.05 7.15
C LEU A 68 -2.75 -7.30 5.90
N LYS A 69 -3.96 -7.59 5.41
CA LYS A 69 -4.57 -6.89 4.27
C LYS A 69 -4.66 -5.39 4.58
N THR A 70 -4.04 -4.61 3.71
CA THR A 70 -4.05 -3.14 3.80
C THR A 70 -5.16 -2.50 2.99
N LYS A 71 -6.00 -3.27 2.29
CA LYS A 71 -7.18 -2.77 1.60
C LYS A 71 -8.38 -3.60 2.02
N GLN A 72 -9.44 -2.94 2.47
CA GLN A 72 -10.70 -3.57 2.86
C GLN A 72 -11.88 -2.78 2.30
N SER A 73 -12.96 -3.51 2.00
CA SER A 73 -14.23 -2.95 1.54
C SER A 73 -15.26 -3.14 2.63
N PHE A 74 -16.10 -2.14 2.82
CA PHE A 74 -17.20 -2.17 3.77
C PHE A 74 -18.28 -3.15 3.28
N SER A 75 -18.79 -4.01 4.15
CA SER A 75 -19.71 -5.11 3.83
C SER A 75 -21.02 -4.60 3.22
N ASN A 76 -21.50 -3.45 3.69
CA ASN A 76 -22.72 -2.80 3.21
C ASN A 76 -22.55 -2.04 1.88
N GLY A 77 -21.40 -2.19 1.21
CA GLY A 77 -21.13 -1.58 -0.10
C GLY A 77 -20.94 -0.06 -0.08
N THR A 78 -20.84 0.56 1.09
CA THR A 78 -20.75 2.03 1.21
C THR A 78 -19.38 2.61 0.87
N GLY A 79 -18.36 1.77 0.66
CA GLY A 79 -17.06 2.23 0.20
C GLY A 79 -15.91 1.29 0.51
N GLU A 80 -14.71 1.83 0.39
CA GLU A 80 -13.46 1.12 0.66
C GLU A 80 -12.51 1.98 1.50
N ILE A 81 -11.66 1.33 2.28
CA ILE A 81 -10.58 1.97 3.03
C ILE A 81 -9.27 1.19 2.84
N LYS A 82 -8.19 1.95 2.65
CA LYS A 82 -6.86 1.42 2.37
C LYS A 82 -5.82 2.04 3.29
N LEU A 83 -5.10 1.21 4.03
CA LEU A 83 -3.91 1.56 4.78
C LEU A 83 -2.70 1.69 3.83
N THR A 84 -2.30 2.91 3.51
CA THR A 84 -1.25 3.21 2.52
C THR A 84 0.15 3.30 3.11
N SER A 85 0.27 3.63 4.39
CA SER A 85 1.57 3.71 5.08
C SER A 85 1.43 3.35 6.55
N GLN A 86 2.45 2.66 7.06
CA GLN A 86 2.60 2.31 8.47
C GLN A 86 4.04 2.60 8.89
N THR A 87 4.22 3.46 9.87
CA THR A 87 5.55 3.82 10.39
C THR A 87 5.54 3.76 11.90
N TYR A 88 6.50 3.06 12.49
CA TYR A 88 6.72 2.99 13.92
C TYR A 88 8.06 3.62 14.31
N SER A 89 8.05 4.36 15.40
CA SER A 89 9.24 4.91 16.02
C SER A 89 9.43 4.41 17.43
N ALA A 90 10.36 3.46 17.62
CA ALA A 90 10.73 2.94 18.94
C ALA A 90 11.23 4.04 19.88
N LYS A 91 11.97 5.02 19.34
CA LYS A 91 12.56 6.11 20.12
C LYS A 91 11.51 7.04 20.74
N THR A 92 10.40 7.29 20.04
CA THR A 92 9.36 8.22 20.51
C THR A 92 8.08 7.52 20.95
N GLY A 93 7.98 6.20 20.77
CA GLY A 93 6.78 5.42 21.11
C GLY A 93 5.57 5.83 20.29
N VAL A 94 5.78 6.18 19.01
CA VAL A 94 4.72 6.66 18.11
C VAL A 94 4.57 5.74 16.91
N ILE A 95 3.32 5.35 16.62
CA ILE A 95 2.92 4.76 15.34
C ILE A 95 2.16 5.83 14.54
N VAL A 96 2.48 5.92 13.25
CA VAL A 96 1.78 6.76 12.28
C VAL A 96 1.23 5.87 11.17
N LEU A 97 -0.07 5.99 10.93
CA LEU A 97 -0.79 5.28 9.90
C LEU A 97 -1.43 6.27 8.94
N GLN A 98 -1.43 5.94 7.66
CA GLN A 98 -2.09 6.73 6.62
C GLN A 98 -3.16 5.88 5.96
N PHE A 99 -4.39 6.37 5.96
CA PHE A 99 -5.53 5.74 5.34
C PHE A 99 -6.03 6.57 4.17
N GLU A 100 -6.43 5.90 3.11
CA GLU A 100 -7.19 6.48 2.00
C GLU A 100 -8.58 5.84 1.93
N THR A 101 -9.62 6.66 1.75
CA THR A 101 -11.01 6.19 1.67
C THR A 101 -11.61 6.49 0.31
N LYS A 102 -12.54 5.64 -0.11
CA LYS A 102 -13.37 5.87 -1.29
C LYS A 102 -14.83 5.70 -0.90
N ASP A 103 -15.62 6.74 -1.08
CA ASP A 103 -17.06 6.69 -0.89
C ASP A 103 -17.72 6.10 -2.15
N ALA A 104 -18.59 5.09 -1.97
CA ALA A 104 -19.36 4.48 -3.06
C ALA A 104 -20.83 4.95 -3.08
N THR A 105 -21.26 5.71 -2.07
CA THR A 105 -22.65 6.18 -1.91
C THR A 105 -22.93 7.51 -2.60
N SER A 106 -21.87 8.23 -2.99
CA SER A 106 -21.96 9.55 -3.61
C SER A 106 -21.42 9.50 -5.04
N SER A 107 -22.06 10.27 -5.94
CA SER A 107 -21.54 10.53 -7.29
C SER A 107 -20.39 11.53 -7.29
N VAL A 108 -20.11 12.17 -6.15
CA VAL A 108 -19.00 13.10 -5.98
C VAL A 108 -17.75 12.30 -5.60
N ASP A 109 -16.68 12.48 -6.38
CA ASP A 109 -15.38 11.83 -6.18
C ASP A 109 -14.69 12.35 -4.89
N ARG A 110 -15.12 11.82 -3.74
CA ARG A 110 -14.64 12.17 -2.40
C ARG A 110 -14.43 10.92 -1.56
N GLY A 111 -13.67 11.08 -0.48
CA GLY A 111 -13.58 10.05 0.56
C GLY A 111 -14.81 10.01 1.45
N ILE A 112 -14.91 8.95 2.24
CA ILE A 112 -15.93 8.81 3.28
C ILE A 112 -15.71 9.90 4.33
N ASP A 113 -16.76 10.64 4.69
CA ASP A 113 -16.69 11.67 5.74
C ASP A 113 -16.20 11.04 7.05
N THR A 114 -15.08 11.55 7.56
CA THR A 114 -14.49 11.09 8.82
C THR A 114 -15.43 11.14 10.02
N LYS A 115 -16.45 12.01 10.01
CA LYS A 115 -17.49 12.05 11.06
C LYS A 115 -18.39 10.81 11.06
N ARG A 116 -18.48 10.11 9.93
CA ARG A 116 -19.21 8.86 9.77
C ARG A 116 -18.34 7.62 10.05
N LEU A 117 -17.06 7.81 10.33
CA LEU A 117 -16.16 6.71 10.70
C LEU A 117 -15.99 6.68 12.22
N LYS A 118 -16.39 5.57 12.84
CA LYS A 118 -16.11 5.27 14.26
C LYS A 118 -14.85 4.42 14.32
N TRP A 119 -13.92 4.79 15.19
CA TRP A 119 -12.62 4.15 15.30
C TRP A 119 -12.45 3.55 16.70
N GLN A 120 -11.94 2.34 16.77
CA GLN A 120 -11.61 1.66 18.03
C GLN A 120 -10.18 1.11 17.93
N LEU A 121 -9.42 1.24 19.00
CA LEU A 121 -8.06 0.72 19.11
C LEU A 121 -8.03 -0.40 20.15
N TYR A 122 -7.56 -1.56 19.73
CA TYR A 122 -7.31 -2.70 20.60
C TYR A 122 -5.83 -3.05 20.64
N ALA A 123 -5.35 -3.46 21.80
CA ALA A 123 -3.96 -3.86 22.00
C ALA A 123 -3.86 -5.23 22.66
N GLN A 124 -2.92 -6.03 22.18
CA GLN A 124 -2.58 -7.30 22.84
C GLN A 124 -2.01 -7.09 24.26
N HIS A 125 -1.27 -5.99 24.44
CA HIS A 125 -0.70 -5.60 25.73
C HIS A 125 -1.09 -4.16 26.01
N LYS A 126 -2.18 -3.98 26.78
CA LYS A 126 -2.68 -2.64 27.11
C LYS A 126 -1.70 -1.92 28.03
N THR A 127 -1.23 -0.75 27.59
CA THR A 127 -0.63 0.25 28.47
C THR A 127 -1.65 1.34 28.74
N ALA A 128 -1.75 1.82 29.98
CA ALA A 128 -2.81 2.75 30.41
C ALA A 128 -2.78 4.09 29.64
N ASP A 129 -1.63 4.46 29.08
CA ASP A 129 -1.43 5.75 28.43
C ASP A 129 -1.48 5.68 26.90
N THR A 130 -1.69 4.50 26.28
CA THR A 130 -1.77 4.41 24.83
C THR A 130 -3.08 5.02 24.34
N VAL A 131 -2.95 6.01 23.46
CA VAL A 131 -4.08 6.73 22.87
C VAL A 131 -3.92 6.83 21.35
N MET A 132 -5.04 6.74 20.65
CA MET A 132 -5.14 6.94 19.21
C MET A 132 -5.79 8.28 18.90
N GLU A 133 -5.28 8.96 17.88
CA GLU A 133 -5.88 10.18 17.35
C GLU A 133 -6.03 10.11 15.84
N VAL A 134 -7.18 10.57 15.38
CA VAL A 134 -7.56 10.54 13.97
C VAL A 134 -7.63 11.97 13.45
N VAL A 135 -6.89 12.24 12.38
CA VAL A 135 -6.79 13.58 11.78
C VAL A 135 -7.09 13.49 10.28
N PRO A 136 -8.20 14.09 9.80
CA PRO A 136 -8.45 14.22 8.37
C PRO A 136 -7.47 15.22 7.74
N ILE A 137 -6.71 14.81 6.73
CA ILE A 137 -5.74 15.67 6.03
C ILE A 137 -6.40 16.32 4.81
N ILE A 138 -6.92 15.50 3.90
CA ILE A 138 -7.80 15.90 2.79
C ILE A 138 -9.03 14.98 2.79
N ASP A 139 -10.00 15.22 1.91
CA ASP A 139 -11.30 14.51 1.90
C ASP A 139 -11.18 12.99 1.90
N ASN A 140 -10.21 12.45 1.17
CA ASN A 140 -10.00 11.01 1.04
C ASN A 140 -8.77 10.50 1.79
N LYS A 141 -8.04 11.33 2.54
CA LYS A 141 -6.82 10.91 3.24
C LYS A 141 -6.88 11.27 4.72
N ILE A 142 -6.72 10.26 5.54
CA ILE A 142 -6.82 10.31 6.99
C ILE A 142 -5.48 9.86 7.57
N SER A 143 -4.97 10.58 8.55
CA SER A 143 -3.78 10.17 9.29
C SER A 143 -4.14 9.84 10.72
N VAL A 144 -3.62 8.72 11.19
CA VAL A 144 -3.85 8.21 12.54
C VAL A 144 -2.52 8.16 13.27
N ILE A 145 -2.50 8.69 14.49
CA ILE A 145 -1.35 8.66 15.38
C ILE A 145 -1.70 7.79 16.57
N ILE A 146 -0.86 6.83 16.91
CA ILE A 146 -0.96 6.08 18.17
C ILE A 146 0.27 6.45 19.00
N ARG A 147 0.06 6.91 20.22
CA ARG A 147 1.12 7.37 21.13
C ARG A 147 1.29 6.44 22.31
N ASN A 148 2.44 6.56 22.96
CA ASN A 148 2.84 5.77 24.13
C ASN A 148 2.92 4.26 23.85
N VAL A 149 3.28 3.93 22.60
CA VAL A 149 3.45 2.56 22.13
C VAL A 149 4.78 1.98 22.64
N PRO A 150 4.77 0.85 23.37
CA PRO A 150 5.99 0.19 23.83
C PRO A 150 6.74 -0.52 22.70
N GLU A 151 8.03 -0.82 22.89
CA GLU A 151 8.86 -1.49 21.88
C GLU A 151 8.39 -2.90 21.52
N ASP A 152 7.74 -3.58 22.45
CA ASP A 152 7.29 -4.97 22.40
C ASP A 152 5.75 -5.08 22.35
N PHE A 153 5.07 -4.09 21.77
CA PHE A 153 3.60 -4.00 21.74
C PHE A 153 2.85 -5.19 21.11
N GLY A 154 3.55 -6.17 20.52
CA GLY A 154 2.95 -7.35 19.90
C GLY A 154 2.15 -7.01 18.64
N ALA A 155 0.87 -6.70 18.83
CA ALA A 155 -0.04 -6.23 17.80
C ALA A 155 -1.08 -5.24 18.36
N TYR A 156 -1.46 -4.29 17.50
CA TYR A 156 -2.66 -3.48 17.65
C TYR A 156 -3.67 -3.84 16.56
N ALA A 157 -4.94 -3.94 16.92
CA ALA A 157 -6.04 -3.99 15.97
C ALA A 157 -6.79 -2.66 15.96
N ILE A 158 -7.11 -2.18 14.76
CA ILE A 158 -7.90 -0.96 14.58
C ILE A 158 -9.17 -1.33 13.86
N ASP A 159 -10.29 -1.20 14.56
CA ASP A 159 -11.61 -1.37 13.97
C ASP A 159 -12.14 -0.02 13.50
N ILE A 160 -12.69 -0.04 12.30
CA ILE A 160 -13.27 1.13 11.66
C ILE A 160 -14.68 0.76 11.25
N THR A 161 -15.68 1.29 11.95
CA THR A 161 -17.09 1.15 11.58
C THR A 161 -17.49 2.31 10.68
N ASN A 162 -18.06 2.01 9.51
CA ASN A 162 -18.62 3.05 8.65
C ASN A 162 -20.13 3.22 8.90
N LYS A 163 -20.53 4.40 9.37
CA LYS A 163 -21.93 4.76 9.68
C LYS A 163 -22.66 5.41 8.49
N THR A 164 -22.09 5.31 7.29
CA THR A 164 -22.76 5.79 6.09
C THR A 164 -23.96 4.89 5.78
N VAL A 165 -25.12 5.49 5.57
CA VAL A 165 -26.34 4.78 5.19
C VAL A 165 -26.20 4.28 3.76
N ALA A 166 -26.39 2.99 3.54
CA ALA A 166 -26.46 2.40 2.21
C ALA A 166 -27.83 2.72 1.60
N THR A 167 -27.88 3.26 0.38
CA THR A 167 -29.17 3.56 -0.27
C THR A 167 -29.96 2.29 -0.59
N SER A 168 -29.28 1.16 -0.77
CA SER A 168 -29.89 -0.16 -0.96
C SER A 168 -30.54 -0.73 0.29
N SER A 169 -30.28 -0.18 1.47
CA SER A 169 -30.90 -0.62 2.74
C SER A 169 -32.05 0.29 3.18
N ILE A 170 -32.45 1.27 2.36
CA ILE A 170 -33.58 2.15 2.66
C ILE A 170 -34.84 1.49 2.12
N ASP A 171 -35.63 0.93 3.03
CA ASP A 171 -36.99 0.50 2.72
C ASP A 171 -37.93 1.70 2.76
N VAL A 172 -38.66 1.92 1.66
CA VAL A 172 -39.67 2.97 1.52
C VAL A 172 -41.05 2.38 1.24
N ASP A 173 -41.16 1.05 1.22
CA ASP A 173 -42.41 0.36 1.02
C ASP A 173 -43.24 0.45 2.31
N ILE A 174 -44.57 0.52 2.15
CA ILE A 174 -45.52 0.53 3.25
C ILE A 174 -45.94 -0.92 3.48
N ASP A 175 -45.87 -1.39 4.73
CA ASP A 175 -46.40 -2.70 5.11
C ASP A 175 -47.90 -2.76 4.80
N ASP A 176 -48.23 -3.42 3.69
CA ASP A 176 -49.60 -3.57 3.20
C ASP A 176 -50.25 -4.83 3.78
N SER A 177 -50.30 -4.94 5.12
CA SER A 177 -51.26 -5.78 5.87
C SER A 177 -50.96 -5.80 7.37
N SER A 178 -52.01 -5.75 8.19
CA SER A 178 -51.98 -6.02 9.64
C SER A 178 -52.54 -7.40 9.97
N ASP A 179 -52.35 -8.38 9.10
CA ASP A 179 -52.76 -9.78 9.34
C ASP A 179 -51.53 -10.67 9.50
N ASP A 180 -51.40 -11.21 10.72
CA ASP A 180 -50.55 -12.34 11.08
C ASP A 180 -50.96 -13.56 10.23
N ASP A 181 -50.33 -13.78 9.09
CA ASP A 181 -50.27 -15.12 8.50
C ASP A 181 -48.97 -15.32 7.70
N ASP A 182 -48.18 -16.21 8.27
CA ASP A 182 -46.93 -16.76 7.79
C ASP A 182 -47.07 -17.30 6.34
N THR A 183 -45.98 -17.24 5.57
CA THR A 183 -45.75 -17.89 4.25
C THR A 183 -45.98 -17.09 2.95
N THR A 184 -45.10 -16.13 2.64
CA THR A 184 -44.30 -16.12 1.38
C THR A 184 -43.24 -15.00 1.40
N SER A 185 -42.19 -15.18 2.21
CA SER A 185 -41.04 -14.27 2.19
C SER A 185 -40.18 -14.57 0.97
N THR A 186 -40.35 -13.77 -0.08
CA THR A 186 -39.30 -13.52 -1.06
C THR A 186 -38.08 -13.07 -0.26
N SER A 187 -37.04 -13.89 -0.28
CA SER A 187 -35.79 -13.69 0.45
C SER A 187 -35.07 -12.41 -0.01
N HIS A 188 -35.51 -11.26 0.51
CA HIS A 188 -34.58 -10.18 0.83
C HIS A 188 -34.07 -10.52 2.22
N SER A 189 -32.80 -10.92 2.27
CA SER A 189 -32.08 -11.04 3.51
C SER A 189 -32.18 -9.70 4.22
N GLN A 190 -33.09 -9.58 5.18
CA GLN A 190 -32.94 -8.65 6.28
C GLN A 190 -31.62 -9.06 6.95
N SER A 191 -30.52 -8.44 6.53
CA SER A 191 -29.43 -8.22 7.45
C SER A 191 -30.04 -7.34 8.52
N SER A 192 -30.18 -7.91 9.71
CA SER A 192 -30.41 -7.18 10.94
C SER A 192 -29.57 -5.90 10.94
N ASP A 193 -30.11 -4.85 11.54
CA ASP A 193 -29.40 -3.63 11.94
C ASP A 193 -28.33 -3.95 13.01
N ASP A 194 -27.48 -4.94 12.77
CA ASP A 194 -26.31 -5.20 13.59
C ASP A 194 -25.26 -4.17 13.14
N GLU A 195 -25.05 -3.13 13.96
CA GLU A 195 -23.97 -2.14 13.82
C GLU A 195 -22.59 -2.80 13.64
N ASP A 196 -22.46 -4.09 13.97
CA ASP A 196 -21.25 -4.92 13.90
C ASP A 196 -20.89 -5.38 12.47
N ASP A 197 -21.85 -5.43 11.54
CA ASP A 197 -21.57 -5.98 10.21
C ASP A 197 -20.72 -5.05 9.33
N ASN A 198 -20.70 -3.74 9.60
CA ASN A 198 -19.96 -2.76 8.78
C ASN A 198 -18.62 -2.31 9.38
N VAL A 199 -17.93 -3.25 10.03
CA VAL A 199 -16.62 -3.04 10.65
C VAL A 199 -15.53 -3.67 9.79
N VAL A 200 -14.45 -2.92 9.58
CA VAL A 200 -13.20 -3.43 8.98
C VAL A 200 -12.06 -3.31 9.98
N GLN A 201 -11.22 -4.33 10.06
CA GLN A 201 -10.16 -4.43 11.08
C GLN A 201 -8.77 -4.42 10.44
N PHE A 202 -7.92 -3.48 10.85
CA PHE A 202 -6.52 -3.42 10.42
C PHE A 202 -5.58 -3.85 11.55
N MET A 203 -4.75 -4.87 11.29
CA MET A 203 -3.75 -5.33 12.24
C MET A 203 -2.38 -4.67 12.00
N ILE A 204 -1.83 -4.04 13.04
CA ILE A 204 -0.53 -3.39 13.05
C ILE A 204 0.39 -4.19 13.97
N THR A 205 1.51 -4.71 13.46
CA THR A 205 2.43 -5.55 14.24
C THR A 205 3.87 -5.33 13.83
N THR A 206 4.80 -5.50 14.78
CA THR A 206 6.25 -5.43 14.54
C THR A 206 6.76 -6.52 13.59
N GLN A 207 5.97 -7.58 13.39
CA GLN A 207 6.25 -8.69 12.47
C GLN A 207 5.83 -8.38 11.02
N ASN A 208 5.12 -7.27 10.78
CA ASN A 208 4.69 -6.87 9.45
C ASN A 208 5.86 -6.21 8.71
N SER A 209 6.23 -6.77 7.55
CA SER A 209 7.30 -6.22 6.70
C SER A 209 6.97 -4.84 6.11
N GLN A 210 5.69 -4.46 6.08
CA GLN A 210 5.22 -3.15 5.62
C GLN A 210 5.36 -2.06 6.70
N LEU A 211 5.58 -2.42 7.96
CA LEU A 211 5.80 -1.47 9.05
C LEU A 211 7.22 -0.90 8.98
N LYS A 212 7.33 0.36 8.57
CA LYS A 212 8.63 1.06 8.50
C LYS A 212 9.10 1.46 9.90
N LYS A 213 10.36 1.20 10.22
CA LYS A 213 10.97 1.61 11.49
C LYS A 213 11.81 2.88 11.28
N GLU A 214 11.27 4.03 11.64
CA GLU A 214 11.91 5.34 11.42
C GLU A 214 11.79 6.24 12.66
N THR A 215 12.62 7.28 12.74
CA THR A 215 12.51 8.27 13.83
C THR A 215 11.45 9.32 13.50
N ILE A 216 10.37 9.37 14.28
CA ILE A 216 9.29 10.35 14.13
C ILE A 216 9.56 11.51 15.09
N LYS A 217 9.80 12.72 14.55
CA LYS A 217 10.14 13.91 15.34
C LYS A 217 8.93 14.68 15.88
N ALA A 218 7.81 14.65 15.15
CA ALA A 218 6.60 15.35 15.54
C ALA A 218 5.82 14.47 16.53
N VAL A 219 5.81 14.86 17.79
CA VAL A 219 5.22 14.04 18.87
C VAL A 219 3.86 14.60 19.32
N SER A 220 3.64 15.92 19.17
CA SER A 220 2.33 16.51 19.44
C SER A 220 1.38 16.32 18.25
N ARG A 221 0.07 16.33 18.55
CA ARG A 221 -0.99 16.23 17.55
C ARG A 221 -0.92 17.37 16.53
N GLU A 222 -0.67 18.58 17.00
CA GLU A 222 -0.63 19.80 16.20
C GLU A 222 0.60 19.78 15.28
N GLU A 223 1.79 19.47 15.82
CA GLU A 223 3.02 19.35 15.03
C GLU A 223 2.90 18.22 13.99
N PHE A 224 2.32 17.09 14.38
CA PHE A 224 2.09 15.98 13.47
C PHE A 224 1.18 16.40 12.32
N THR A 225 0.03 17.02 12.65
CA THR A 225 -0.95 17.48 11.66
C THR A 225 -0.32 18.48 10.68
N LEU A 226 0.47 19.44 11.19
CA LEU A 226 1.20 20.39 10.35
C LEU A 226 2.24 19.71 9.46
N SER A 227 2.93 18.69 9.99
CA SER A 227 3.92 17.93 9.23
C SER A 227 3.26 17.15 8.08
N GLU A 228 2.09 16.57 8.33
CA GLU A 228 1.37 15.77 7.36
C GLU A 228 0.70 16.63 6.29
N ILE A 229 0.11 17.76 6.69
CA ILE A 229 -0.35 18.80 5.75
C ILE A 229 0.81 19.24 4.84
N LYS A 230 2.02 19.46 5.38
CA LYS A 230 3.17 19.87 4.57
C LYS A 230 3.63 18.79 3.59
N LYS A 231 3.59 17.51 3.99
CA LYS A 231 3.87 16.39 3.08
C LYS A 231 2.86 16.36 1.94
N GLU A 232 1.59 16.52 2.26
CA GLU A 232 0.51 16.57 1.28
C GLU A 232 0.65 17.77 0.34
N GLU A 233 0.92 18.99 0.85
CA GLU A 233 1.21 20.18 0.04
C GLU A 233 2.36 19.90 -0.95
N THR A 234 3.43 19.26 -0.49
CA THR A 234 4.58 18.91 -1.33
C THR A 234 4.19 17.90 -2.41
N PHE A 235 3.40 16.89 -2.06
CA PHE A 235 2.89 15.90 -3.00
C PHE A 235 2.06 16.56 -4.10
N GLN A 236 1.07 17.38 -3.75
CA GLN A 236 0.20 18.05 -4.72
C GLN A 236 0.98 19.02 -5.63
N ASN A 237 1.91 19.79 -5.08
CA ASN A 237 2.79 20.67 -5.89
C ASN A 237 3.65 19.88 -6.89
N ASN A 238 4.17 18.71 -6.50
CA ASN A 238 4.93 17.86 -7.41
C ASN A 238 4.05 17.31 -8.55
N GLN A 239 2.79 17.00 -8.28
CA GLN A 239 1.82 16.58 -9.30
C GLN A 239 1.53 17.71 -10.28
N ILE A 240 1.30 18.94 -9.81
CA ILE A 240 1.13 20.13 -10.66
C ILE A 240 2.37 20.35 -11.53
N LYS A 241 3.58 20.24 -10.97
CA LYS A 241 4.84 20.36 -11.73
C LYS A 241 4.95 19.31 -12.83
N LYS A 242 4.55 18.06 -12.55
CA LYS A 242 4.53 16.97 -13.53
C LYS A 242 3.55 17.27 -14.67
N LEU A 243 2.32 17.70 -14.35
CA LEU A 243 1.31 18.05 -15.35
C LEU A 243 1.75 19.21 -16.24
N ASN A 244 2.32 20.27 -15.65
CA ASN A 244 2.87 21.41 -16.41
C ASN A 244 3.99 20.99 -17.36
N LYS A 245 4.88 20.08 -16.94
CA LYS A 245 5.91 19.52 -17.83
C LYS A 245 5.29 18.74 -18.99
N SER A 246 4.28 17.91 -18.73
CA SER A 246 3.57 17.18 -19.77
C SER A 246 2.85 18.11 -20.75
N ILE A 247 2.21 19.18 -20.26
CA ILE A 247 1.59 20.20 -21.12
C ILE A 247 2.64 20.87 -22.02
N ALA A 248 3.80 21.23 -21.49
CA ALA A 248 4.87 21.83 -22.29
C ALA A 248 5.35 20.88 -23.42
N GLN A 249 5.49 19.58 -23.12
CA GLN A 249 5.87 18.57 -24.13
C GLN A 249 4.78 18.39 -25.19
N LEU A 250 3.50 18.37 -24.79
CA LEU A 250 2.38 18.28 -25.72
C LEU A 250 2.33 19.51 -26.64
N LYS A 251 2.53 20.71 -26.11
CA LYS A 251 2.57 21.95 -26.91
C LYS A 251 3.71 21.94 -27.93
N ALA A 252 4.92 21.55 -27.53
CA ALA A 252 6.04 21.41 -28.45
C ALA A 252 5.76 20.35 -29.55
N SER A 253 5.11 19.24 -29.18
CA SER A 253 4.73 18.21 -30.15
C SER A 253 3.62 18.66 -31.11
N ILE A 254 2.73 19.56 -30.68
CA ILE A 254 1.74 20.20 -31.57
C ILE A 254 2.43 21.15 -32.54
N GLU A 255 3.40 21.94 -32.06
CA GLU A 255 4.18 22.86 -32.91
C GLU A 255 4.93 22.11 -34.03
N ASP A 256 5.56 20.98 -33.72
CA ASP A 256 6.18 20.11 -34.72
C ASP A 256 5.17 19.57 -35.76
N ASP A 257 3.99 19.17 -35.30
CA ASP A 257 2.92 18.64 -36.16
C ASP A 257 2.34 19.73 -37.08
N GLU A 258 2.13 20.94 -36.56
CA GLU A 258 1.70 22.10 -37.35
C GLU A 258 2.75 22.45 -38.43
N SER A 259 4.05 22.38 -38.10
CA SER A 259 5.12 22.58 -39.08
C SER A 259 5.13 21.49 -40.17
N ARG A 260 4.89 20.23 -39.82
CA ARG A 260 4.75 19.13 -40.80
C ARG A 260 3.53 19.34 -41.69
N LYS A 261 2.39 19.68 -41.08
CA LYS A 261 1.14 19.98 -41.80
C LYS A 261 1.32 21.12 -42.80
N ALA A 262 2.00 22.21 -42.40
CA ALA A 262 2.31 23.33 -43.30
C ALA A 262 3.17 22.89 -44.49
N SER A 263 4.14 21.99 -44.26
CA SER A 263 5.02 21.46 -45.30
C SER A 263 4.23 20.59 -46.31
N LEU A 264 3.43 19.64 -45.82
CA LEU A 264 2.54 18.80 -46.65
C LEU A 264 1.49 19.63 -47.40
N SER A 265 0.98 20.70 -46.77
CA SER A 265 0.04 21.63 -47.42
C SER A 265 0.71 22.38 -48.58
N THR A 266 1.98 22.73 -48.43
CA THR A 266 2.76 23.37 -49.51
C THR A 266 3.04 22.38 -50.65
N GLU A 267 3.45 21.15 -50.31
CA GLU A 267 3.74 20.09 -51.28
C GLU A 267 2.50 19.68 -52.10
N SER A 268 1.32 19.71 -51.48
CA SER A 268 0.04 19.38 -52.14
C SER A 268 -0.23 20.16 -53.42
N GLN A 269 0.35 21.36 -53.58
CA GLN A 269 0.20 22.20 -54.78
C GLN A 269 0.83 21.59 -56.03
N TYR A 270 1.75 20.63 -55.85
CA TYR A 270 2.50 19.98 -56.92
C TYR A 270 2.10 18.51 -57.14
N LEU A 271 1.21 17.97 -56.31
CA LEU A 271 0.78 16.57 -56.35
C LEU A 271 -0.54 16.40 -57.12
N THR A 272 -0.75 15.23 -57.72
CA THR A 272 -1.99 14.87 -58.41
C THR A 272 -2.30 13.38 -58.23
N GLY A 273 -3.56 12.98 -58.48
CA GLY A 273 -3.97 11.57 -58.39
C GLY A 273 -3.73 10.98 -57.00
N ASP A 274 -3.24 9.74 -56.97
CA ASP A 274 -3.03 8.94 -55.76
C ASP A 274 -2.08 9.63 -54.76
N ASP A 275 -1.05 10.36 -55.23
CA ASP A 275 -0.10 11.06 -54.37
C ASP A 275 -0.76 12.22 -53.61
N LEU A 276 -1.67 12.94 -54.27
CA LEU A 276 -2.44 14.01 -53.63
C LEU A 276 -3.39 13.46 -52.57
N GLU A 277 -4.05 12.33 -52.86
CA GLU A 277 -4.95 11.66 -51.92
C GLU A 277 -4.19 11.15 -50.68
N ALA A 278 -3.02 10.54 -50.88
CA ALA A 278 -2.15 10.12 -49.77
C ALA A 278 -1.73 11.30 -48.89
N ASN A 279 -1.28 12.40 -49.49
CA ASN A 279 -0.89 13.60 -48.76
C ASN A 279 -2.06 14.22 -47.95
N GLN A 280 -3.27 14.26 -48.52
CA GLN A 280 -4.46 14.72 -47.81
C GLN A 280 -4.81 13.83 -46.60
N LYS A 281 -4.63 12.51 -46.74
CA LYS A 281 -4.82 11.56 -45.63
C LYS A 281 -3.79 11.77 -44.51
N ASP A 282 -2.53 12.06 -44.86
CA ASP A 282 -1.50 12.37 -43.87
C ASP A 282 -1.80 13.68 -43.12
N ILE A 283 -2.27 14.72 -43.82
CA ILE A 283 -2.73 15.96 -43.19
C ILE A 283 -3.88 15.68 -42.21
N ALA A 284 -4.90 14.91 -42.63
CA ALA A 284 -6.02 14.56 -41.76
C ALA A 284 -5.60 13.74 -40.52
N SER A 285 -4.61 12.86 -40.68
CA SER A 285 -4.01 12.11 -39.57
C SER A 285 -3.30 13.05 -38.57
N ILE A 286 -2.55 14.04 -39.07
CA ILE A 286 -1.92 15.07 -38.23
C ILE A 286 -2.97 15.89 -37.47
N ASP A 287 -4.05 16.31 -38.13
CA ASP A 287 -5.14 17.05 -37.49
C ASP A 287 -5.79 16.27 -36.33
N SER A 288 -6.06 14.99 -36.54
CA SER A 288 -6.56 14.10 -35.48
C SER A 288 -5.58 13.96 -34.30
N ASN A 289 -4.27 13.91 -34.59
CA ASN A 289 -3.24 13.85 -33.55
C ASN A 289 -3.18 15.15 -32.73
N ILE A 290 -3.26 16.31 -33.40
CA ILE A 290 -3.31 17.62 -32.74
C ILE A 290 -4.55 17.73 -31.84
N GLU A 291 -5.73 17.33 -32.33
CA GLU A 291 -6.97 17.33 -31.53
C GLU A 291 -6.84 16.45 -30.28
N THR A 292 -6.29 15.24 -30.41
CA THR A 292 -6.08 14.33 -29.29
C THR A 292 -5.11 14.91 -28.25
N LYS A 293 -4.05 15.58 -28.69
CA LYS A 293 -3.10 16.27 -27.80
C LYS A 293 -3.77 17.46 -27.09
N ASN A 294 -4.60 18.23 -27.79
CA ASN A 294 -5.35 19.34 -27.19
C ASN A 294 -6.32 18.87 -26.10
N ARG A 295 -7.09 17.78 -26.33
CA ARG A 295 -7.94 17.17 -25.30
C ARG A 295 -7.14 16.70 -24.08
N SER A 296 -5.93 16.19 -24.30
CA SER A 296 -5.02 15.79 -23.22
C SER A 296 -4.52 17.00 -22.42
N ILE A 297 -4.24 18.13 -23.07
CA ILE A 297 -3.89 19.39 -22.41
C ILE A 297 -5.06 19.91 -21.57
N GLU A 298 -6.28 19.89 -22.10
CA GLU A 298 -7.49 20.29 -21.38
C GLU A 298 -7.71 19.44 -20.12
N THR A 299 -7.59 18.12 -20.24
CA THR A 299 -7.67 17.20 -19.10
C THR A 299 -6.59 17.50 -18.05
N ALA A 300 -5.36 17.80 -18.48
CA ALA A 300 -4.28 18.16 -17.58
C ALA A 300 -4.55 19.49 -16.84
N ASN A 301 -5.10 20.50 -17.52
CA ASN A 301 -5.49 21.77 -16.90
C ASN A 301 -6.60 21.58 -15.87
N ASN A 302 -7.65 20.83 -16.20
CA ASN A 302 -8.75 20.53 -15.26
C ASN A 302 -8.23 19.80 -14.00
N ASN A 303 -7.25 18.91 -14.16
CA ASN A 303 -6.59 18.25 -13.03
C ASN A 303 -5.74 19.23 -12.21
N ILE A 304 -5.05 20.18 -12.83
CA ILE A 304 -4.31 21.24 -12.11
C ILE A 304 -5.27 22.08 -11.26
N GLU A 305 -6.41 22.50 -11.82
CA GLU A 305 -7.42 23.30 -11.09
C GLU A 305 -7.89 22.58 -9.81
N LYS A 306 -8.25 21.29 -9.91
CA LYS A 306 -8.62 20.48 -8.73
C LYS A 306 -7.51 20.38 -7.68
N LEU A 307 -6.24 20.30 -8.12
CA LEU A 307 -5.09 20.28 -7.21
C LEU A 307 -4.87 21.63 -6.52
N GLU A 308 -5.12 22.74 -7.21
CA GLU A 308 -5.04 24.10 -6.65
C GLU A 308 -6.16 24.38 -5.63
N GLU A 309 -7.37 23.89 -5.88
CA GLU A 309 -8.46 23.90 -4.91
C GLU A 309 -8.09 23.12 -3.64
N THR A 310 -7.51 21.93 -3.82
CA THR A 310 -7.03 21.10 -2.69
C THR A 310 -5.94 21.81 -1.88
N LEU A 311 -4.99 22.46 -2.55
CA LEU A 311 -3.95 23.27 -1.89
C LEU A 311 -4.54 24.46 -1.11
N THR A 312 -5.58 25.09 -1.65
CA THR A 312 -6.30 26.18 -0.97
C THR A 312 -6.99 25.69 0.30
N ALA A 313 -7.63 24.52 0.24
CA ALA A 313 -8.24 23.88 1.41
C ALA A 313 -7.20 23.50 2.48
N LEU A 314 -6.06 22.93 2.06
CA LEU A 314 -4.93 22.61 2.95
C LEU A 314 -4.36 23.85 3.62
N ALA A 315 -4.21 24.97 2.89
CA ALA A 315 -3.72 26.22 3.44
C ALA A 315 -4.67 26.77 4.53
N LYS A 316 -5.99 26.71 4.31
CA LYS A 316 -6.99 27.07 5.33
C LYS A 316 -6.89 26.18 6.57
N LYS A 317 -6.78 24.86 6.38
CA LYS A 317 -6.62 23.89 7.48
C LYS A 317 -5.33 24.13 8.27
N LYS A 318 -4.22 24.39 7.58
CA LYS A 318 -2.92 24.72 8.19
C LYS A 318 -2.99 25.99 9.04
N ALA A 319 -3.71 27.02 8.58
CA ALA A 319 -3.94 28.23 9.35
C ALA A 319 -4.74 27.91 10.61
N ALA A 320 -5.86 27.17 10.49
CA ALA A 320 -6.70 26.77 11.60
C ALA A 320 -5.96 25.93 12.67
N VAL A 321 -5.02 25.08 12.24
CA VAL A 321 -4.19 24.30 13.18
C VAL A 321 -3.19 25.20 13.91
N LYS A 322 -2.63 26.20 13.24
CA LYS A 322 -1.65 27.13 13.84
C LYS A 322 -2.28 28.14 14.80
N ASP A 323 -3.48 28.61 14.50
CA ASP A 323 -4.20 29.57 15.35
C ASP A 323 -5.05 28.91 16.44
N GLY A 324 -5.14 27.58 16.45
CA GLY A 324 -5.85 26.78 17.44
C GLY A 324 -7.37 26.69 17.21
N THR A 325 -7.88 27.16 16.07
CA THR A 325 -9.31 27.06 15.73
C THR A 325 -9.70 25.70 15.14
N PHE A 326 -8.73 24.87 14.76
CA PHE A 326 -8.98 23.51 14.28
C PHE A 326 -9.47 22.61 15.42
N VAL A 327 -10.68 22.09 15.28
CA VAL A 327 -11.28 21.16 16.24
C VAL A 327 -10.79 19.75 15.96
N PHE A 328 -9.92 19.26 16.82
CA PHE A 328 -9.50 17.87 16.80
C PHE A 328 -10.53 16.96 17.47
N SER A 329 -10.68 15.74 16.95
CA SER A 329 -11.42 14.69 17.64
C SER A 329 -10.77 14.34 18.97
N ASN A 330 -11.58 13.91 19.93
CA ASN A 330 -11.09 13.42 21.21
C ASN A 330 -10.16 12.20 20.98
N PRO A 331 -9.09 12.07 21.78
CA PRO A 331 -8.27 10.85 21.76
C PRO A 331 -9.13 9.62 22.07
N ILE A 332 -8.82 8.53 21.39
CA ILE A 332 -9.48 7.24 21.56
C ILE A 332 -8.59 6.39 22.46
N GLU A 333 -9.16 5.90 23.55
CA GLU A 333 -8.46 5.06 24.51
C GLU A 333 -8.30 3.63 23.99
N THR A 334 -7.22 2.98 24.44
CA THR A 334 -6.92 1.60 24.07
C THR A 334 -7.76 0.61 24.87
N ILE A 335 -8.36 -0.35 24.16
CA ILE A 335 -9.08 -1.49 24.71
C ILE A 335 -8.14 -2.70 24.72
N GLU A 336 -8.20 -3.55 25.74
CA GLU A 336 -7.41 -4.78 25.77
C GLU A 336 -8.07 -5.83 24.87
N MET A 337 -7.26 -6.57 24.10
CA MET A 337 -7.75 -7.69 23.30
C MET A 337 -7.98 -8.90 24.23
N ASP A 338 -9.20 -9.44 24.24
CA ASP A 338 -9.56 -10.65 24.99
C ASP A 338 -8.92 -11.93 24.43
#